data_AF-A0A435H526-F1
#
_entry.id   AF-A0A435H526-F1
#
_cell.length_a   1.000
_cell.length_b   1.000
_cell.length_c   1.000
_cell.angle_alpha   90.00
_cell.angle_beta   90.00
_cell.angle_gamma   90.00
#
_symmetry.space_group_name_H-M   'P 1'
#
loop_
_entity.id
_entity.type
_entity.pdbx_description
1 polymer ?
#
loop_
_entity_poly.entity_id
_entity_poly.type
_entity_poly.pdbx_seq_one_letter_code
_entity_poly.pdbx_strand_id
1 'polypeptide(L)'
;SVWSAVAEQIRRLEKHGIPYTLTPGVPSFAAAAAALRRELTIPEVAQSLVLTRISGRASKMPPGETLAGFGRTGATLAIHLAIHAIDRVVAELTPHYGGDCPVAVVFRASWPDERVLTGTLATIEAQLAADPMERTAIIFVGRSLAARGFGESSLYDAHYQRRFRGRDGL
;
A
#
# COMPACT_ATOMS: atom_id res chain seq x y z
N SER A 1 -7.89 -2.55 11.34
CA SER A 1 -8.40 -1.16 11.43
C SER A 1 -7.26 -0.21 11.16
N VAL A 2 -7.40 0.74 10.23
CA VAL A 2 -6.30 1.66 9.83
C VAL A 2 -6.88 3.06 9.58
N TRP A 3 -6.37 4.09 10.27
CA TRP A 3 -6.82 5.50 10.23
C TRP A 3 -8.35 5.75 10.25
N SER A 4 -9.09 4.91 10.97
CA SER A 4 -10.57 4.88 10.99
C SER A 4 -11.21 5.47 12.24
N ALA A 5 -10.40 6.05 13.15
CA ALA A 5 -10.82 6.52 14.47
C ALA A 5 -11.47 5.43 15.37
N VAL A 6 -11.39 4.15 15.01
CA VAL A 6 -11.99 3.06 15.82
C VAL A 6 -11.41 3.01 17.23
N ALA A 7 -10.13 3.35 17.42
CA ALA A 7 -9.50 3.38 18.74
C ALA A 7 -10.18 4.37 19.71
N GLU A 8 -10.58 5.56 19.24
CA GLU A 8 -11.29 6.52 20.09
C GLU A 8 -12.74 6.12 20.36
N GLN A 9 -13.40 5.45 19.40
CA GLN A 9 -14.75 4.93 19.59
C GLN A 9 -14.76 3.82 20.64
N ILE A 10 -13.85 2.85 20.53
CA ILE A 10 -13.67 1.76 21.50
C ILE A 10 -13.44 2.32 22.91
N ARG A 11 -12.48 3.24 23.07
CA ARG A 11 -12.19 3.85 24.37
C ARG A 11 -13.41 4.53 24.99
N ARG A 12 -14.29 5.13 24.20
CA ARG A 12 -15.54 5.76 24.67
C ARG A 12 -16.58 4.71 25.07
N LEU A 13 -16.73 3.63 24.29
CA LEU A 13 -17.64 2.52 24.62
C LEU A 13 -17.22 1.84 25.93
N GLU A 14 -15.94 1.56 26.08
CA GLU A 14 -15.36 0.95 27.29
C GLU A 14 -15.55 1.84 28.51
N LYS A 15 -15.32 3.16 28.39
CA LYS A 15 -15.56 4.13 29.48
C LYS A 15 -17.02 4.09 29.98
N HIS A 16 -17.98 3.81 29.10
CA HIS A 16 -19.40 3.77 29.43
C HIS A 16 -19.92 2.35 29.73
N GLY A 17 -19.06 1.33 29.72
CA GLY A 17 -19.48 -0.06 29.93
C GLY A 17 -20.44 -0.57 28.86
N ILE A 18 -20.40 -0.03 27.64
CA ILE A 18 -21.30 -0.41 26.54
C ILE A 18 -20.69 -1.62 25.80
N PRO A 19 -21.36 -2.79 25.77
CA PRO A 19 -20.89 -3.95 25.04
C PRO A 19 -20.85 -3.70 23.53
N TYR A 20 -19.83 -4.24 22.85
CA TYR A 20 -19.69 -4.13 21.40
C TYR A 20 -19.00 -5.36 20.81
N THR A 21 -19.12 -5.51 19.48
CA THR A 21 -18.33 -6.45 18.68
C THR A 21 -17.54 -5.66 17.62
N LEU A 22 -16.45 -6.24 17.12
CA LEU A 22 -15.64 -5.64 16.07
C LEU A 22 -15.52 -6.62 14.90
N THR A 23 -16.10 -6.23 13.75
CA THR A 23 -16.05 -7.04 12.53
C THR A 23 -15.03 -6.44 11.55
N PRO A 24 -14.01 -7.19 11.10
CA PRO A 24 -13.04 -6.69 10.12
C PRO A 24 -13.69 -6.51 8.74
N GLY A 25 -13.20 -5.53 7.98
CA GLY A 25 -13.58 -5.30 6.59
C GLY A 25 -12.40 -5.50 5.63
N VAL A 26 -12.68 -5.41 4.33
CA VAL A 26 -11.65 -5.37 3.28
C VAL A 26 -11.05 -3.95 3.23
N PRO A 27 -9.76 -3.76 3.55
CA PRO A 27 -9.15 -2.45 3.52
C PRO A 27 -8.90 -1.98 2.09
N SER A 28 -8.84 -0.66 1.89
CA SER A 28 -8.70 -0.07 0.55
C SER A 28 -7.42 -0.50 -0.17
N PHE A 29 -6.32 -0.77 0.54
CA PHE A 29 -5.08 -1.25 -0.11
C PHE A 29 -5.25 -2.66 -0.70
N ALA A 30 -6.03 -3.53 -0.05
CA ALA A 30 -6.31 -4.87 -0.54
C ALA A 30 -7.29 -4.83 -1.72
N ALA A 31 -8.35 -4.01 -1.61
CA ALA A 31 -9.27 -3.77 -2.72
C ALA A 31 -8.53 -3.19 -3.94
N ALA A 32 -7.62 -2.24 -3.72
CA ALA A 32 -6.83 -1.64 -4.78
C ALA A 32 -5.80 -2.61 -5.38
N ALA A 33 -5.20 -3.51 -4.59
CA ALA A 33 -4.36 -4.58 -5.13
C ALA A 33 -5.13 -5.50 -6.08
N ALA A 34 -6.37 -5.84 -5.73
CA ALA A 34 -7.27 -6.61 -6.59
C ALA A 34 -7.61 -5.84 -7.88
N ALA A 35 -7.91 -4.54 -7.79
CA ALA A 35 -8.14 -3.66 -8.94
C ALA A 35 -6.93 -3.62 -9.90
N LEU A 36 -5.73 -3.49 -9.33
CA LEU A 36 -4.47 -3.52 -10.08
C LEU A 36 -4.15 -4.90 -10.66
N ARG A 37 -4.82 -5.95 -10.19
CA ARG A 37 -4.50 -7.37 -10.46
C ARG A 37 -3.04 -7.66 -10.15
N ARG A 38 -2.56 -7.17 -9.00
CA ARG A 38 -1.17 -7.29 -8.58
C ARG A 38 -1.06 -7.74 -7.15
N GLU A 39 -0.14 -8.67 -6.92
CA GLU A 39 0.39 -8.92 -5.60
C GLU A 39 1.30 -7.73 -5.21
N LEU A 40 1.15 -7.22 -3.97
CA LEU A 40 1.95 -6.09 -3.50
C LEU A 40 3.35 -6.52 -3.03
N THR A 41 3.51 -7.80 -2.70
CA THR A 41 4.78 -8.42 -2.29
C THR A 41 5.15 -9.55 -3.24
N ILE A 42 6.20 -9.35 -4.02
CA ILE A 42 6.64 -10.27 -5.06
C ILE A 42 7.97 -10.90 -4.63
N PRO A 43 8.13 -12.24 -4.75
CA PRO A 43 9.39 -12.92 -4.45
C PRO A 43 10.59 -12.23 -5.09
N GLU A 44 11.66 -12.05 -4.32
CA GLU A 44 12.93 -11.44 -4.75
C GLU A 44 12.85 -9.97 -5.22
N VAL A 45 11.65 -9.38 -5.30
CA VAL A 45 11.43 -7.99 -5.71
C VAL A 45 11.03 -7.11 -4.52
N ALA A 46 10.02 -7.51 -3.76
CA ALA A 46 9.56 -6.79 -2.57
C ALA A 46 8.85 -7.75 -1.62
N GLN A 47 9.31 -7.85 -0.38
CA GLN A 47 8.71 -8.72 0.64
C GLN A 47 8.09 -7.93 1.80
N SER A 48 7.96 -6.62 1.64
CA SER A 48 7.41 -5.74 2.66
C SER A 48 6.49 -4.70 2.03
N LEU A 49 5.38 -4.44 2.73
CA LEU A 49 4.41 -3.41 2.42
C LEU A 49 4.34 -2.46 3.61
N VAL A 50 4.60 -1.18 3.37
CA VAL A 50 4.41 -0.13 4.38
C VAL A 50 3.10 0.57 4.08
N LEU A 51 2.12 0.41 4.99
CA LEU A 51 0.93 1.23 5.00
C LEU A 51 1.26 2.53 5.73
N THR A 52 1.19 3.66 5.05
CA THR A 52 1.45 4.96 5.67
C THR A 52 0.50 6.04 5.16
N ARG A 53 0.63 7.24 5.72
CA ARG A 53 -0.01 8.45 5.23
C ARG A 53 0.97 9.62 5.38
N ILE A 54 0.65 10.74 4.77
CA ILE A 54 1.35 11.99 5.05
C ILE A 54 0.73 12.68 6.28
N SER A 55 1.54 13.45 7.00
CA SER A 55 1.03 14.33 8.05
C SER A 55 -0.04 15.28 7.48
N GLY A 56 -1.11 15.51 8.23
CA GLY A 56 -2.25 16.31 7.76
C GLY A 56 -3.01 16.95 8.92
N ARG A 57 -4.15 17.58 8.61
CA ARG A 57 -4.93 18.33 9.62
C ARG A 57 -5.41 17.49 10.81
N ALA A 58 -5.71 16.21 10.58
CA ALA A 58 -6.29 15.33 11.60
C ALA A 58 -5.27 14.91 12.68
N SER A 59 -4.01 14.68 12.31
CA SER A 59 -2.95 14.35 13.27
C SER A 59 -1.56 14.49 12.63
N LYS A 60 -0.53 14.58 13.48
CA LYS A 60 0.87 14.53 13.04
C LYS A 60 1.34 13.08 12.94
N MET A 61 2.29 12.84 12.05
CA MET A 61 3.05 11.58 12.06
C MET A 61 4.05 11.60 13.23
N PRO A 62 4.32 10.45 13.88
CA PRO A 62 5.40 10.34 14.86
C PRO A 62 6.77 10.72 14.28
N PRO A 63 7.72 11.18 15.11
CA PRO A 63 9.10 11.37 14.68
C PRO A 63 9.66 10.08 14.07
N GLY A 64 10.32 10.17 12.91
CA GLY A 64 10.90 9.02 12.20
C GLY A 64 9.98 8.38 11.14
N GLU A 65 8.66 8.49 11.30
CA GLU A 65 7.68 7.99 10.31
C GLU A 65 7.45 9.00 9.17
N THR A 66 8.48 9.14 8.33
CA THR A 66 8.50 10.06 7.18
C THR A 66 8.53 9.28 5.87
N LEU A 67 8.05 9.88 4.77
CA LEU A 67 8.13 9.23 3.46
C LEU A 67 9.57 8.94 3.08
N ALA A 68 10.49 9.88 3.33
CA ALA A 68 11.93 9.64 3.15
C ALA A 68 12.43 8.46 4.00
N GLY A 69 12.03 8.38 5.28
CA GLY A 69 12.40 7.29 6.19
C GLY A 69 11.95 5.92 5.69
N PHE A 70 10.68 5.81 5.28
CA PHE A 70 10.15 4.59 4.69
C PHE A 70 10.76 4.32 3.31
N GLY A 71 11.02 5.36 2.51
CA GLY A 71 11.60 5.23 1.17
C GLY A 71 12.99 4.63 1.17
N ARG A 72 13.82 4.92 2.19
CA ARG A 72 15.14 4.29 2.36
C ARG A 72 15.08 2.76 2.50
N THR A 73 13.95 2.19 2.90
CA THR A 73 13.80 0.73 3.02
C THR A 73 13.68 0.03 1.68
N GLY A 74 13.29 0.75 0.61
CA GLY A 74 13.00 0.15 -0.69
C GLY A 74 11.71 -0.69 -0.74
N ALA A 75 10.95 -0.78 0.35
CA ALA A 75 9.69 -1.50 0.41
C ALA A 75 8.62 -0.91 -0.54
N THR A 76 7.56 -1.66 -0.81
CA THR A 76 6.39 -1.08 -1.47
C THR A 76 5.66 -0.19 -0.46
N LEU A 77 5.38 1.06 -0.83
CA LEU A 77 4.61 1.98 0.02
C LEU A 77 3.18 2.05 -0.49
N ALA A 78 2.20 1.93 0.41
CA ALA A 78 0.80 2.25 0.16
C ALA A 78 0.42 3.46 1.01
N ILE A 79 0.28 4.61 0.34
CA ILE A 79 0.17 5.93 0.96
C ILE A 79 -1.28 6.38 0.88
N HIS A 80 -1.92 6.42 2.05
CA HIS A 80 -3.30 6.86 2.21
C HIS A 80 -3.37 8.37 2.42
N LEU A 81 -4.53 8.94 2.07
CA LEU A 81 -4.89 10.34 2.36
C LEU A 81 -3.87 11.36 1.81
N ALA A 82 -3.20 11.05 0.71
CA ALA A 82 -2.07 11.84 0.20
C ALA A 82 -2.24 12.35 -1.24
N ILE A 83 -3.36 12.06 -1.91
CA ILE A 83 -3.53 12.42 -3.33
C ILE A 83 -3.42 13.92 -3.62
N HIS A 84 -3.89 14.75 -2.69
CA HIS A 84 -3.80 16.20 -2.77
C HIS A 84 -2.36 16.75 -2.62
N ALA A 85 -1.41 15.89 -2.27
CA ALA A 85 -0.01 16.22 -2.06
C ALA A 85 0.89 15.22 -2.80
N ILE A 86 0.47 14.82 -4.01
CA ILE A 86 1.23 13.90 -4.87
C ILE A 86 2.61 14.47 -5.21
N ASP A 87 2.72 15.79 -5.36
CA ASP A 87 3.95 16.55 -5.57
C ASP A 87 4.96 16.30 -4.45
N ARG A 88 4.48 16.37 -3.21
CA ARG A 88 5.28 16.08 -2.02
C ARG A 88 5.70 14.61 -1.98
N VAL A 89 4.78 13.69 -2.33
CA VAL A 89 5.10 12.26 -2.40
C VAL A 89 6.22 12.01 -3.40
N VAL A 90 6.14 12.60 -4.59
CA VAL A 90 7.17 12.48 -5.63
C VAL A 90 8.49 13.08 -5.16
N ALA A 91 8.47 14.30 -4.63
CA ALA A 91 9.68 14.98 -4.17
C ALA A 91 10.41 14.22 -3.05
N GLU A 92 9.68 13.66 -2.07
CA GLU A 92 10.29 12.94 -0.94
C GLU A 92 10.78 11.53 -1.34
N LEU A 93 10.14 10.87 -2.32
CA LEU A 93 10.44 9.48 -2.67
C LEU A 93 11.40 9.32 -3.85
N THR A 94 11.46 10.28 -4.77
CA THR A 94 12.35 10.22 -5.94
C THR A 94 13.83 10.02 -5.57
N PRO A 95 14.39 10.69 -4.53
CA PRO A 95 15.78 10.47 -4.11
C PRO A 95 16.08 9.05 -3.62
N HIS A 96 15.07 8.27 -3.25
CA HIS A 96 15.23 6.93 -2.68
C HIS A 96 14.92 5.82 -3.67
N TYR A 97 13.92 6.03 -4.52
CA TYR A 97 13.47 5.01 -5.46
C TYR A 97 13.91 5.26 -6.91
N GLY A 98 14.30 6.48 -7.26
CA GLY A 98 14.56 6.91 -8.65
C GLY A 98 13.28 7.32 -9.39
N GLY A 99 13.41 8.24 -10.36
CA GLY A 99 12.27 8.78 -11.11
C GLY A 99 11.56 7.74 -12.00
N ASP A 100 12.23 6.65 -12.34
CA ASP A 100 11.68 5.51 -13.07
C ASP A 100 10.88 4.55 -12.17
N CYS A 101 10.86 4.77 -10.85
CA CYS A 101 10.13 3.90 -9.93
C CYS A 101 8.63 3.92 -10.25
N PRO A 102 8.00 2.74 -10.38
CA PRO A 102 6.57 2.63 -10.68
C PRO A 102 5.69 3.26 -9.60
N VAL A 103 4.61 3.89 -10.05
CA VAL A 103 3.55 4.47 -9.23
C VAL A 103 2.20 4.01 -9.76
N ALA A 104 1.30 3.67 -8.85
CA ALA A 104 -0.10 3.42 -9.17
C ALA A 104 -1.01 4.22 -8.24
N VAL A 105 -1.99 4.93 -8.79
CA VAL A 105 -3.03 5.63 -8.04
C VAL A 105 -4.35 4.93 -8.32
N VAL A 106 -5.00 4.43 -7.27
CA VAL A 106 -6.31 3.79 -7.39
C VAL A 106 -7.34 4.65 -6.69
N PHE A 107 -8.29 5.17 -7.46
CA PHE A 107 -9.39 6.00 -7.00
C PHE A 107 -10.63 5.17 -6.81
N ARG A 108 -11.29 5.36 -5.65
CA ARG A 108 -12.55 4.66 -5.28
C ARG A 108 -12.47 3.15 -5.53
N ALA A 109 -11.39 2.52 -5.04
CA ALA A 109 -11.18 1.09 -5.21
C ALA A 109 -12.45 0.29 -4.83
N SER A 110 -12.84 -0.68 -5.66
CA SER A 110 -14.06 -1.50 -5.62
C SER A 110 -15.39 -0.80 -5.90
N TRP A 111 -15.40 0.51 -6.22
CA TRP A 111 -16.63 1.22 -6.58
C TRP A 111 -16.92 1.05 -8.08
N PRO A 112 -18.18 1.27 -8.54
CA PRO A 112 -18.51 1.19 -9.96
C PRO A 112 -17.74 2.18 -10.84
N ASP A 113 -17.31 3.31 -10.27
CA ASP A 113 -16.53 4.36 -10.92
C ASP A 113 -15.05 4.33 -10.50
N GLU A 114 -14.55 3.15 -10.12
CA GLU A 114 -13.14 2.91 -9.87
C GLU A 114 -12.29 3.34 -11.07
N ARG A 115 -11.18 4.01 -10.79
CA ARG A 115 -10.22 4.44 -11.81
C ARG A 115 -8.80 4.14 -11.35
N VAL A 116 -7.98 3.70 -12.29
CA VAL A 116 -6.57 3.36 -12.06
C VAL A 116 -5.70 4.23 -12.96
N LEU A 117 -4.77 4.96 -12.35
CA LEU A 117 -3.73 5.72 -13.04
C LEU A 117 -2.37 5.10 -12.71
N THR A 118 -1.60 4.75 -13.74
CA THR A 118 -0.26 4.17 -13.57
C THR A 118 0.78 4.98 -14.31
N GLY A 119 1.94 5.13 -13.68
CA GLY A 119 3.09 5.82 -14.24
C GLY A 119 4.33 5.54 -13.41
N THR A 120 5.18 6.55 -13.34
CA THR A 120 6.41 6.54 -12.53
C THR A 120 6.47 7.80 -11.67
N LEU A 121 7.40 7.86 -10.73
CA LEU A 121 7.62 9.07 -9.93
C LEU A 121 7.90 10.29 -10.84
N ALA A 122 8.55 10.11 -11.99
CA ALA A 122 8.80 11.18 -12.95
C ALA A 122 7.58 11.62 -13.79
N THR A 123 6.50 10.84 -13.84
CA THR A 123 5.38 11.06 -14.78
C THR A 123 4.01 11.22 -14.11
N ILE A 124 3.85 10.70 -12.89
CA ILE A 124 2.53 10.58 -12.26
C ILE A 124 1.88 11.94 -11.96
N GLU A 125 2.65 12.98 -11.65
CA GLU A 125 2.11 14.33 -11.40
C GLU A 125 1.45 14.91 -12.66
N ALA A 126 2.13 14.82 -13.80
CA ALA A 126 1.61 15.32 -15.08
C ALA A 126 0.37 14.52 -15.52
N GLN A 127 0.40 13.20 -15.33
CA GLN A 127 -0.75 12.33 -15.62
C GLN A 127 -1.96 12.66 -14.75
N LEU A 128 -1.75 12.91 -13.44
CA LEU A 128 -2.82 13.28 -12.53
C LEU A 128 -3.37 14.68 -12.84
N ALA A 129 -2.52 15.63 -13.26
CA ALA A 129 -2.96 16.96 -13.66
C ALA A 129 -3.85 16.94 -14.91
N ALA A 130 -3.57 16.02 -15.85
CA ALA A 130 -4.37 15.85 -17.06
C ALA A 130 -5.74 15.21 -16.79
N ASP A 131 -5.83 14.40 -15.73
CA ASP A 131 -7.06 13.71 -15.34
C ASP A 131 -7.25 13.73 -13.80
N PRO A 132 -7.69 14.88 -13.24
CA PRO A 132 -7.68 15.11 -11.80
C PRO A 132 -8.51 14.10 -11.00
N MET A 133 -7.90 13.60 -9.92
CA MET A 133 -8.56 12.78 -8.91
C MET A 133 -8.40 13.44 -7.54
N GLU A 134 -9.42 14.15 -7.08
CA GLU A 134 -9.23 15.05 -5.93
C GLU A 134 -9.21 14.35 -4.57
N ARG A 135 -9.89 13.21 -4.42
CA ARG A 135 -10.14 12.55 -3.12
C ARG A 135 -10.27 11.05 -3.24
N THR A 136 -10.26 10.33 -2.12
CA THR A 136 -10.58 8.88 -2.08
C THR A 136 -9.69 8.07 -3.04
N ALA A 137 -8.39 8.33 -2.98
CA ALA A 137 -7.40 7.56 -3.70
C ALA A 137 -6.33 7.02 -2.75
N ILE A 138 -5.75 5.88 -3.14
CA ILE A 138 -4.56 5.32 -2.54
C ILE A 138 -3.43 5.36 -3.56
N ILE A 139 -2.25 5.79 -3.13
CA ILE A 139 -1.04 5.85 -3.97
C ILE A 139 -0.15 4.69 -3.57
N PHE A 140 0.28 3.90 -4.54
CA PHE A 140 1.33 2.90 -4.39
C PHE A 140 2.60 3.37 -5.05
N VAL A 141 3.74 3.20 -4.39
CA VAL A 141 5.08 3.45 -4.94
C VAL A 141 5.96 2.24 -4.64
N GLY A 142 6.58 1.65 -5.67
CA GLY A 142 7.48 0.52 -5.46
C GLY A 142 7.71 -0.31 -6.71
N ARG A 143 8.85 -1.02 -6.71
CA ARG A 143 9.31 -1.84 -7.84
C ARG A 143 8.39 -3.04 -8.13
N SER A 144 7.65 -3.53 -7.14
CA SER A 144 6.69 -4.63 -7.30
C SER A 144 5.58 -4.34 -8.33
N LEU A 145 5.16 -3.09 -8.47
CA LEU A 145 4.01 -2.72 -9.32
C LEU A 145 4.27 -3.00 -10.81
N ALA A 146 5.53 -2.89 -11.26
CA ALA A 146 5.92 -3.15 -12.64
C ALA A 146 6.62 -4.51 -12.83
N ALA A 147 6.83 -5.30 -11.77
CA ALA A 147 7.57 -6.55 -11.87
C ALA A 147 6.89 -7.53 -12.84
N ARG A 148 7.72 -8.18 -13.67
CA ARG A 148 7.34 -9.21 -14.64
C ARG A 148 8.42 -10.30 -14.61
N GLY A 149 8.05 -11.55 -14.88
CA GLY A 149 9.00 -12.65 -14.96
C GLY A 149 9.79 -12.92 -13.67
N PHE A 150 9.22 -12.61 -12.51
CA PHE A 150 9.82 -12.93 -11.21
C PHE A 150 9.71 -14.43 -10.91
N GLY A 151 10.60 -14.93 -10.06
CA GLY A 151 10.60 -16.33 -9.64
C GLY A 151 9.31 -16.74 -8.93
N GLU A 152 8.88 -17.97 -9.15
CA GLU A 152 7.76 -18.56 -8.41
C GLU A 152 8.15 -18.76 -6.94
N SER A 153 7.18 -18.58 -6.04
CA SER A 153 7.39 -19.03 -4.66
C SER A 153 7.45 -20.55 -4.59
N SER A 154 8.27 -21.09 -3.69
CA SER A 154 8.28 -22.54 -3.41
C SER A 154 7.01 -23.07 -2.75
N LEU A 155 5.96 -22.25 -2.62
CA LEU A 155 4.68 -22.66 -2.04
C LEU A 155 4.08 -23.83 -2.85
N TYR A 156 4.22 -23.85 -4.16
CA TYR A 156 3.68 -24.94 -5.00
C TYR A 156 4.76 -25.79 -5.67
N ASP A 157 6.03 -25.51 -5.39
CA ASP A 157 7.15 -26.30 -5.90
C ASP A 157 7.06 -27.75 -5.39
N ALA A 158 7.08 -28.70 -6.33
CA ALA A 158 6.99 -30.13 -6.07
C ALA A 158 8.22 -30.67 -5.32
N HIS A 159 9.38 -30.05 -5.51
CA HIS A 159 10.65 -30.42 -4.90
C HIS A 159 10.90 -29.72 -3.56
N TYR A 160 10.06 -28.74 -3.20
CA TYR A 160 10.16 -28.09 -1.90
C TYR A 160 9.73 -29.04 -0.78
N GLN A 161 10.73 -29.46 0.00
CA GLN A 161 10.58 -30.31 1.18
C GLN A 161 9.75 -29.58 2.25
N ARG A 162 8.49 -29.99 2.42
CA ARG A 162 7.60 -29.48 3.48
C ARG A 162 7.62 -30.43 4.66
N ARG A 163 7.16 -29.95 5.82
CA ARG A 163 7.02 -30.76 7.04
C ARG A 163 6.36 -32.14 6.81
N PHE A 164 5.42 -32.22 5.88
CA PHE A 164 4.67 -33.45 5.55
C PHE A 164 4.86 -33.95 4.10
N ARG A 165 5.82 -33.40 3.33
CA ARG A 165 6.06 -33.78 1.92
C ARG A 165 7.53 -34.11 1.71
N GLY A 166 7.84 -35.32 1.22
CA GLY A 166 9.20 -35.73 0.86
C GLY A 166 10.02 -36.34 2.00
N ARG A 167 9.40 -36.76 3.10
CA ARG A 167 10.04 -37.50 4.21
C ARG A 167 9.88 -39.02 4.09
N ASP A 168 9.86 -39.56 2.87
CA ASP A 168 9.93 -41.00 2.69
C ASP A 168 11.36 -41.44 3.05
N GLY A 169 11.55 -41.95 4.27
CA GLY A 169 12.85 -42.43 4.78
C GLY A 169 13.38 -41.80 6.08
N LEU A 170 12.57 -41.03 6.82
CA LEU A 170 12.80 -40.75 8.26
C LEU A 170 11.92 -41.65 9.13
#